data_AF-R8QA49-F1
#
_entry.id   AF-R8QA49-F1
#
_cell.length_a   1.000
_cell.length_b   1.000
_cell.length_c   1.000
_cell.angle_alpha   90.00
_cell.angle_beta   90.00
_cell.angle_gamma   90.00
#
_symmetry.space_group_name_H-M   'P 1'
#
loop_
_entity.id
_entity.type
_entity.pdbx_description
1 polymer ?
#
loop_
_entity_poly.entity_id
_entity_poly.type
_entity_poly.pdbx_seq_one_letter_code
_entity_poly.pdbx_strand_id
1 'polypeptide(L)'
;MSEVYIGKTKNLGKLGEDVMQRKSAWLAEELMQAVSIAQTVIKPLKQHDYWIESATKLLAGSILYLNQRHKNLYYLDVKKVIEFTEKIYESEANLVEVVNSLENEHPAYHIFHELGLYSKETRDAITITLLYILEKHQREKQGEQKEYFGFQ
;
A
#
# COMPACT_ATOMS: atom_id res chain seq x y z
N MET A 1 -56.80 0.05 -32.13
CA MET A 1 -56.21 0.63 -30.91
C MET A 1 -55.51 -0.48 -30.16
N SER A 2 -54.17 -0.47 -30.14
CA SER A 2 -53.38 -1.36 -29.30
C SER A 2 -52.25 -0.53 -28.71
N GLU A 3 -52.31 -0.29 -27.41
CA GLU A 3 -51.34 0.46 -26.62
C GLU A 3 -50.01 -0.29 -26.58
N VAL A 4 -48.94 0.35 -27.05
CA VAL A 4 -47.57 -0.11 -26.84
C VAL A 4 -47.15 0.37 -25.45
N TYR A 5 -47.06 -0.56 -24.51
CA TYR A 5 -46.42 -0.33 -23.21
C TYR A 5 -44.93 -0.05 -23.44
N ILE A 6 -44.54 1.23 -23.39
CA ILE A 6 -43.15 1.65 -23.27
C ILE A 6 -42.71 1.37 -21.83
N GLY A 7 -42.22 0.15 -21.61
CA GLY A 7 -41.53 -0.25 -20.38
C GLY A 7 -40.31 0.64 -20.15
N LYS A 8 -40.30 1.33 -19.01
CA LYS A 8 -39.20 2.16 -18.49
C LYS A 8 -37.84 1.47 -18.62
N THR A 9 -37.04 1.81 -19.61
CA THR A 9 -35.58 1.70 -19.55
C THR A 9 -35.05 2.86 -18.72
N LYS A 10 -35.20 2.79 -17.39
CA LYS A 10 -34.59 3.74 -16.46
C LYS A 10 -33.61 3.02 -15.55
N ASN A 11 -32.34 3.44 -15.63
CA ASN A 11 -31.33 3.38 -14.58
C ASN A 11 -30.38 2.16 -14.47
N LEU A 12 -30.18 1.36 -15.53
CA LEU A 12 -29.07 0.37 -15.49
C LEU A 12 -27.69 1.05 -15.63
N GLY A 13 -27.56 2.10 -16.45
CA GLY A 13 -26.30 2.83 -16.60
C GLY A 13 -25.87 3.62 -15.36
N LYS A 14 -26.81 4.29 -14.68
CA LYS A 14 -26.52 5.10 -13.48
C LYS A 14 -26.09 4.26 -12.26
N LEU A 15 -26.60 3.03 -12.15
CA LEU A 15 -26.27 2.15 -11.01
C LEU A 15 -24.81 1.67 -11.11
N GLY A 16 -24.35 1.31 -12.31
CA GLY A 16 -22.95 0.91 -12.53
C GLY A 16 -21.98 2.07 -12.32
N GLU A 17 -22.36 3.27 -12.77
CA GLU A 17 -21.54 4.47 -12.65
C GLU A 17 -21.41 4.96 -11.19
N ASP A 18 -22.49 4.95 -10.40
CA ASP A 18 -22.46 5.29 -8.96
C ASP A 18 -21.67 4.24 -8.14
N VAL A 19 -21.80 2.94 -8.47
CA VAL A 19 -21.00 1.89 -7.83
C VAL A 19 -19.51 2.03 -8.16
N MET A 20 -19.17 2.30 -9.42
CA MET A 20 -17.78 2.56 -9.83
C MET A 20 -17.22 3.81 -9.17
N GLN A 21 -17.98 4.91 -9.10
CA GLN A 21 -17.55 6.14 -8.44
C GLN A 21 -17.29 5.92 -6.94
N ARG A 22 -18.17 5.19 -6.26
CA ARG A 22 -17.97 4.84 -4.83
C ARG A 22 -16.78 3.93 -4.62
N LYS A 23 -16.57 2.92 -5.48
CA LYS A 23 -15.40 2.04 -5.42
C LYS A 23 -14.11 2.84 -5.60
N SER A 24 -14.04 3.71 -6.60
CA SER A 24 -12.88 4.57 -6.85
C SER A 24 -12.60 5.55 -5.71
N ALA A 25 -13.64 6.18 -5.14
CA ALA A 25 -13.48 7.07 -3.99
C ALA A 25 -12.94 6.32 -2.77
N TRP A 26 -13.46 5.12 -2.51
CA TRP A 26 -13.00 4.26 -1.42
C TRP A 26 -11.53 3.82 -1.60
N LEU A 27 -11.13 3.42 -2.81
CA LEU A 27 -9.74 3.08 -3.12
C LEU A 27 -8.79 4.28 -2.94
N ALA A 28 -9.26 5.49 -3.23
CA ALA A 28 -8.49 6.71 -2.99
C ALA A 28 -8.32 6.99 -1.48
N GLU A 29 -9.35 6.72 -0.67
CA GLU A 29 -9.27 6.84 0.80
C GLU A 29 -8.29 5.82 1.39
N GLU A 30 -8.34 4.55 0.99
CA GLU A 30 -7.42 3.52 1.47
C GLU A 30 -5.96 3.87 1.14
N LEU A 31 -5.70 4.32 -0.09
CA LEU A 31 -4.37 4.76 -0.50
C LEU A 31 -3.89 5.95 0.36
N MET A 32 -4.75 6.94 0.57
CA MET A 32 -4.42 8.11 1.38
C MET A 32 -4.11 7.73 2.84
N GLN A 33 -4.86 6.78 3.41
CA GLN A 33 -4.60 6.27 4.75
C GLN A 33 -3.27 5.51 4.81
N ALA A 34 -3.01 4.62 3.85
CA ALA A 34 -1.76 3.87 3.79
C ALA A 34 -0.54 4.78 3.66
N VAL A 35 -0.62 5.82 2.82
CA VAL A 35 0.42 6.86 2.70
C VAL A 35 0.59 7.63 4.01
N SER A 36 -0.51 8.01 4.65
CA SER A 36 -0.46 8.72 5.94
C SER A 36 0.22 7.88 7.03
N ILE A 37 -0.10 6.58 7.11
CA ILE A 37 0.56 5.63 8.01
C ILE A 37 2.05 5.51 7.65
N ALA A 38 2.40 5.36 6.37
CA ALA A 38 3.78 5.26 5.94
C ALA A 38 4.60 6.50 6.33
N GLN A 39 4.04 7.69 6.19
CA GLN A 39 4.67 8.95 6.59
C GLN A 39 4.88 9.09 8.11
N THR A 40 4.10 8.39 8.93
CA THR A 40 4.34 8.36 10.39
C THR A 40 5.59 7.55 10.77
N VAL A 41 5.97 6.60 9.92
CA VAL A 41 7.18 5.76 10.08
C VAL A 41 8.38 6.44 9.43
N ILE A 42 8.19 6.96 8.23
CA ILE A 42 9.24 7.55 7.42
C ILE A 42 9.18 9.07 7.58
N LYS A 43 10.00 9.60 8.50
CA LYS A 43 10.16 11.05 8.64
C LYS A 43 10.89 11.61 7.42
N PRO A 44 10.31 12.56 6.66
CA PRO A 44 11.03 13.20 5.57
C PRO A 44 12.19 14.01 6.15
N LEU A 45 13.43 13.58 5.88
CA LEU A 45 14.63 14.32 6.29
C LEU A 45 14.85 15.56 5.42
N LYS A 46 14.40 15.50 4.15
CA LYS A 46 14.34 16.60 3.17
C LYS A 46 13.10 16.40 2.31
N GLN A 47 12.41 17.48 1.93
CA GLN A 47 11.47 17.43 0.81
C GLN A 47 12.26 17.02 -0.46
N HIS A 48 11.72 16.09 -1.26
CA HIS A 48 12.28 15.66 -2.55
C HIS A 48 13.49 14.69 -2.51
N ASP A 49 13.65 13.91 -1.45
CA ASP A 49 14.56 12.75 -1.50
C ASP A 49 13.86 11.58 -2.21
N TYR A 50 14.27 11.31 -3.45
CA TYR A 50 13.71 10.25 -4.30
C TYR A 50 13.67 8.88 -3.62
N TRP A 51 14.69 8.54 -2.82
CA TRP A 51 14.75 7.24 -2.14
C TRP A 51 13.74 7.16 -1.01
N ILE A 52 13.56 8.26 -0.27
CA ILE A 52 12.57 8.38 0.80
C ILE A 52 11.15 8.34 0.23
N GLU A 53 10.90 9.07 -0.86
CA GLU A 53 9.59 9.07 -1.53
C GLU A 53 9.25 7.67 -2.08
N SER A 54 10.21 7.03 -2.75
CA SER A 54 10.04 5.68 -3.28
C SER A 54 9.84 4.64 -2.17
N ALA A 55 10.60 4.72 -1.07
CA ALA A 55 10.40 3.84 0.09
C ALA A 55 9.04 4.08 0.78
N THR A 56 8.58 5.34 0.83
CA THR A 56 7.24 5.67 1.37
C THR A 56 6.14 5.08 0.51
N LYS A 57 6.25 5.17 -0.82
CA LYS A 57 5.31 4.52 -1.75
C LYS A 57 5.32 3.00 -1.57
N LEU A 58 6.50 2.39 -1.49
CA LEU A 58 6.62 0.94 -1.28
C LEU A 58 6.00 0.49 0.05
N LEU A 59 6.20 1.26 1.13
CA LEU A 59 5.57 1.01 2.42
C LEU A 59 4.04 1.09 2.33
N ALA A 60 3.50 2.12 1.69
CA ALA A 60 2.07 2.25 1.48
C ALA A 60 1.50 1.08 0.65
N GLY A 61 2.17 0.68 -0.42
CA GLY A 61 1.80 -0.50 -1.21
C GLY A 61 1.82 -1.79 -0.38
N SER A 62 2.83 -1.97 0.46
CA SER A 62 2.96 -3.11 1.38
C SER A 62 1.83 -3.15 2.41
N ILE A 63 1.48 -2.00 2.99
CA ILE A 63 0.34 -1.87 3.92
C ILE A 63 -0.96 -2.30 3.24
N LEU A 64 -1.22 -1.75 2.05
CA LEU A 64 -2.43 -2.07 1.28
C LEU A 64 -2.50 -3.56 0.92
N TYR A 65 -1.40 -4.14 0.45
CA TYR A 65 -1.33 -5.56 0.08
C TYR A 65 -1.57 -6.50 1.26
N LEU A 66 -0.86 -6.28 2.37
CA LEU A 66 -1.03 -7.10 3.57
C LEU A 66 -2.42 -6.89 4.17
N ASN A 67 -2.96 -5.68 4.08
CA ASN A 67 -4.29 -5.40 4.54
C ASN A 67 -5.39 -6.07 3.70
N GLN A 68 -5.27 -6.13 2.37
CA GLN A 68 -6.22 -6.85 1.53
C GLN A 68 -6.37 -8.32 1.97
N ARG A 69 -5.28 -8.93 2.44
CA ARG A 69 -5.29 -10.30 2.98
C ARG A 69 -5.86 -10.41 4.41
N HIS A 70 -5.88 -9.32 5.18
CA HIS A 70 -6.20 -9.35 6.61
C HIS A 70 -7.40 -8.46 7.05
N LYS A 71 -8.00 -7.68 6.13
CA LYS A 71 -9.18 -6.80 6.29
C LYS A 71 -9.14 -5.85 7.50
N ASN A 72 -7.98 -5.35 7.89
CA ASN A 72 -7.84 -4.49 9.06
C ASN A 72 -6.70 -3.44 8.90
N LEU A 73 -7.02 -2.26 8.34
CA LEU A 73 -6.06 -1.16 8.13
C LEU A 73 -5.62 -0.47 9.42
N TYR A 74 -6.25 -0.76 10.56
CA TYR A 74 -6.10 0.04 11.77
C TYR A 74 -4.74 -0.12 12.47
N TYR A 75 -3.88 -1.06 12.04
CA TYR A 75 -2.57 -1.25 12.64
C TYR A 75 -1.49 -1.68 11.66
N LEU A 76 -0.39 -0.93 11.64
CA LEU A 76 0.85 -1.32 10.95
C LEU A 76 1.60 -2.37 11.76
N ASP A 77 1.57 -3.62 11.30
CA ASP A 77 2.47 -4.67 11.79
C ASP A 77 3.84 -4.56 11.11
N VAL A 78 4.74 -3.77 11.71
CA VAL A 78 6.08 -3.48 11.18
C VAL A 78 6.86 -4.77 10.90
N LYS A 79 6.72 -5.79 11.75
CA LYS A 79 7.42 -7.06 11.57
C LYS A 79 6.96 -7.79 10.31
N LYS A 80 5.65 -7.88 10.09
CA LYS A 80 5.11 -8.49 8.86
C LYS A 80 5.51 -7.71 7.61
N VAL A 81 5.61 -6.39 7.70
CA VAL A 81 6.07 -5.57 6.57
C VAL A 81 7.54 -5.84 6.27
N ILE A 82 8.40 -5.97 7.28
CA ILE A 82 9.81 -6.35 7.09
C ILE A 82 9.90 -7.72 6.39
N GLU A 83 9.24 -8.75 6.95
CA GLU A 83 9.24 -10.11 6.37
C GLU A 83 8.72 -10.13 4.91
N PHE A 84 7.72 -9.31 4.61
CA PHE A 84 7.20 -9.15 3.25
C PHE A 84 8.22 -8.47 2.33
N THR A 85 8.87 -7.41 2.81
CA THR A 85 9.84 -6.62 2.04
C THR A 85 11.11 -7.43 1.76
N GLU A 86 11.56 -8.24 2.72
CA GLU A 86 12.67 -9.20 2.54
C GLU A 86 12.36 -10.19 1.42
N LYS A 87 11.15 -10.74 1.36
CA LYS A 87 10.76 -11.64 0.25
C LYS A 87 10.82 -10.94 -1.11
N ILE A 88 10.36 -9.68 -1.20
CA ILE A 88 10.49 -8.90 -2.44
C ILE A 88 11.95 -8.72 -2.83
N TYR A 89 12.84 -8.49 -1.86
CA TYR A 89 14.27 -8.35 -2.09
C TYR A 89 14.93 -9.66 -2.54
N GLU A 90 14.57 -10.78 -1.94
CA GLU A 90 15.17 -12.09 -2.21
C GLU A 90 15.00 -12.56 -3.65
N SER A 91 13.86 -12.25 -4.27
CA SER A 91 13.55 -12.73 -5.62
C SER A 91 12.53 -11.85 -6.33
N GLU A 92 12.85 -11.52 -7.58
CA GLU A 92 11.92 -10.85 -8.50
C GLU A 92 10.64 -11.68 -8.75
N ALA A 93 10.72 -13.01 -8.64
CA ALA A 93 9.53 -13.86 -8.74
C ALA A 93 8.49 -13.54 -7.66
N ASN A 94 8.93 -13.17 -6.45
CA ASN A 94 8.02 -12.79 -5.37
C ASN A 94 7.29 -11.48 -5.70
N LEU A 95 7.95 -10.52 -6.36
CA LEU A 95 7.31 -9.30 -6.83
C LEU A 95 6.27 -9.60 -7.93
N VAL A 96 6.60 -10.50 -8.87
CA VAL A 96 5.66 -10.94 -9.92
C VAL A 96 4.43 -11.62 -9.31
N GLU A 97 4.61 -12.48 -8.30
CA GLU A 97 3.49 -13.10 -7.59
C GLU A 97 2.59 -12.07 -6.90
N VAL A 98 3.17 -11.04 -6.28
CA VAL A 98 2.41 -9.95 -5.67
C VAL A 98 1.55 -9.24 -6.71
N VAL A 99 2.15 -8.82 -7.82
CA VAL A 99 1.42 -8.13 -8.91
C VAL A 99 0.30 -9.00 -9.46
N ASN A 100 0.57 -10.28 -9.73
CA ASN A 100 -0.42 -11.22 -10.28
C ASN A 100 -1.57 -11.54 -9.32
N SER A 101 -1.37 -11.34 -8.01
CA SER A 101 -2.42 -11.58 -7.01
C SER A 101 -3.35 -10.38 -6.77
N LEU A 102 -3.07 -9.23 -7.41
CA LEU A 102 -3.80 -7.98 -7.24
C LEU A 102 -4.74 -7.71 -8.42
N GLU A 103 -5.94 -7.19 -8.16
CA GLU A 103 -6.79 -6.63 -9.21
C GLU A 103 -6.14 -5.35 -9.77
N ASN A 104 -6.25 -5.13 -11.09
CA ASN A 104 -5.66 -3.96 -11.74
C ASN A 104 -6.14 -2.62 -11.19
N GLU A 105 -7.34 -2.57 -10.62
CA GLU A 105 -7.91 -1.36 -10.00
C GLU A 105 -7.37 -1.13 -8.57
N HIS A 106 -6.77 -2.14 -7.94
CA HIS A 106 -6.30 -2.04 -6.56
C HIS A 106 -5.10 -1.08 -6.48
N PRO A 107 -5.08 -0.09 -5.57
CA PRO A 107 -3.99 0.90 -5.51
C PRO A 107 -2.60 0.29 -5.33
N ALA A 108 -2.50 -0.82 -4.60
CA ALA A 108 -1.25 -1.56 -4.46
C ALA A 108 -0.73 -2.15 -5.79
N TYR A 109 -1.63 -2.53 -6.72
CA TYR A 109 -1.25 -3.05 -8.03
C TYR A 109 -0.34 -2.06 -8.75
N HIS A 110 -0.75 -0.80 -8.83
CA HIS A 110 0.01 0.23 -9.53
C HIS A 110 1.38 0.47 -8.88
N ILE A 111 1.47 0.42 -7.55
CA ILE A 111 2.74 0.60 -6.83
C ILE A 111 3.71 -0.55 -7.13
N PHE A 112 3.26 -1.80 -7.02
CA PHE A 112 4.13 -2.97 -7.28
C PHE A 112 4.43 -3.15 -8.77
N HIS A 113 3.49 -2.81 -9.64
CA HIS A 113 3.72 -2.78 -11.08
C HIS A 113 4.79 -1.75 -11.43
N GLU A 114 4.70 -0.51 -10.91
CA GLU A 114 5.74 0.51 -11.09
C GLU A 114 7.09 0.01 -10.56
N LEU A 115 7.11 -0.63 -9.37
CA LEU A 115 8.33 -1.20 -8.80
C LEU A 115 8.98 -2.23 -9.73
N GLY A 116 8.17 -3.04 -10.40
CA GLY A 116 8.61 -4.06 -11.37
C GLY A 116 9.16 -3.48 -12.68
N LEU A 117 8.88 -2.21 -12.99
CA LEU A 117 9.41 -1.53 -14.18
C LEU A 117 10.80 -0.93 -13.96
N TYR A 118 11.23 -0.77 -12.71
CA TYR A 118 12.56 -0.24 -12.39
C TYR A 118 13.67 -1.25 -12.70
N SER A 119 14.89 -0.74 -12.92
CA SER A 119 16.08 -1.61 -12.99
C SER A 119 16.26 -2.36 -11.68
N LYS A 120 16.93 -3.51 -11.73
CA LYS A 120 17.23 -4.29 -10.53
C LYS A 120 17.93 -3.44 -9.46
N GLU A 121 18.93 -2.67 -9.85
CA GLU A 121 19.71 -1.80 -8.94
C GLU A 121 18.80 -0.76 -8.26
N THR A 122 17.89 -0.17 -9.02
CA THR A 122 16.97 0.85 -8.50
C THR A 122 15.97 0.22 -7.53
N ARG A 123 15.39 -0.93 -7.90
CA ARG A 123 14.49 -1.71 -7.05
C ARG A 123 15.17 -2.15 -5.75
N ASP A 124 16.40 -2.66 -5.83
CA ASP A 124 17.19 -3.08 -4.68
C ASP A 124 17.46 -1.89 -3.76
N ALA A 125 17.86 -0.74 -4.31
CA ALA A 125 18.09 0.49 -3.52
C ALA A 125 16.83 0.97 -2.79
N ILE A 126 15.66 0.96 -3.44
CA ILE A 126 14.37 1.31 -2.82
C ILE A 126 14.05 0.32 -1.69
N THR A 127 14.20 -0.96 -1.95
CA THR A 127 13.84 -2.04 -1.01
C THR A 127 14.75 -2.03 0.23
N ILE A 128 16.06 -1.88 0.02
CA ILE A 128 17.05 -1.74 1.11
C ILE A 128 16.78 -0.47 1.93
N THR A 129 16.46 0.65 1.26
CA THR A 129 16.11 1.90 1.95
C THR A 129 14.91 1.70 2.87
N LEU A 130 13.86 1.02 2.38
CA LEU A 130 12.69 0.72 3.20
C LEU A 130 13.04 -0.19 4.38
N LEU A 131 13.78 -1.29 4.16
CA LEU A 131 14.20 -2.21 5.22
C LEU A 131 14.97 -1.48 6.31
N TYR A 132 15.95 -0.65 5.93
CA TYR A 132 16.74 0.15 6.87
C TYR A 132 15.86 1.05 7.76
N ILE A 133 14.86 1.71 7.15
CA ILE A 133 13.94 2.58 7.89
C ILE A 133 13.05 1.78 8.85
N LEU A 134 12.49 0.66 8.39
CA LEU A 134 11.60 -0.18 9.21
C LEU A 134 12.33 -0.78 10.40
N GLU A 135 13.54 -1.31 10.19
CA GLU A 135 14.36 -1.85 11.28
C GLU A 135 14.76 -0.77 12.28
N LYS A 136 15.13 0.42 11.80
CA LYS A 136 15.44 1.56 12.67
C LYS A 136 14.23 1.94 13.53
N HIS A 137 13.06 2.08 12.90
CA HIS A 137 11.79 2.39 13.59
C HIS A 137 11.43 1.32 14.64
N GLN A 138 11.65 0.04 14.32
CA GLN A 138 11.43 -1.05 15.27
C GLN A 138 12.36 -0.95 16.49
N ARG A 139 13.65 -0.64 16.28
CA ARG A 139 14.61 -0.45 17.38
C ARG A 139 14.26 0.75 18.25
N GLU A 140 13.87 1.87 17.65
CA GLU A 140 13.46 3.09 18.38
C GLU A 140 12.24 2.81 19.27
N LYS A 141 11.19 2.17 18.74
CA LYS A 141 10.02 1.78 19.55
C LYS A 141 10.35 0.80 20.67
N GLN A 142 11.27 -0.14 20.45
CA GLN A 142 11.71 -1.07 21.50
C GLN A 142 12.56 -0.37 22.58
N GLY A 143 13.37 0.63 22.20
CA GLY A 143 14.15 1.45 23.12
C GLY A 143 13.27 2.32 24.00
N GLU A 144 12.30 3.01 23.40
CA GLU A 144 11.30 3.81 24.14
C GLU A 144 10.51 2.95 25.12
N GLN A 145 10.06 1.77 24.72
CA GLN A 145 9.37 0.84 25.64
C GLN A 145 10.26 0.46 26.84
N LYS A 146 11.56 0.19 26.63
CA LYS A 146 12.48 -0.14 27.72
C LYS A 146 12.72 1.03 28.68
N GLU A 147 12.76 2.27 28.19
CA GLU A 147 12.85 3.47 29.05
C GLU A 147 11.57 3.66 29.89
N TYR A 148 10.39 3.47 29.30
CA TYR A 148 9.12 3.57 30.03
C TYR A 148 8.96 2.52 31.14
N PHE A 149 9.50 1.31 30.97
CA PHE A 149 9.49 0.25 31.99
C PHE A 149 10.69 0.31 32.96
N GLY A 150 11.65 1.23 32.75
CA GLY A 150 12.85 1.40 33.58
C GLY A 150 12.71 2.35 34.76
N PHE A 151 11.53 2.95 34.96
CA PHE A 151 11.21 3.79 36.10
C PHE A 151 10.11 3.14 36.96
N GLN A 152 10.50 2.26 37.87
CA GLN A 152 9.72 1.84 39.04
C GLN A 152 10.63 1.68 40.25
#